data_AF-A0A524HJN6-F1
#
_entry.id   AF-A0A524HJN6-F1
#
_cell.length_a   1.000
_cell.length_b   1.000
_cell.length_c   1.000
_cell.angle_alpha   90.00
_cell.angle_beta   90.00
_cell.angle_gamma   90.00
#
_symmetry.space_group_name_H-M   'P 1'
#
loop_
_entity.id
_entity.type
_entity.pdbx_description
1 polymer ?
#
loop_
_entity_poly.entity_id
_entity_poly.type
_entity_poly.pdbx_seq_one_letter_code
_entity_poly.pdbx_strand_id
1 'polypeptide(L)'
;NKSIYRSRMAIADGGELIVLGPGVREFGEDPGIDKLIRKYGYVGTPKVLELVRQNEDLRENLSAAAHMIHGSSEGRFSITYCPGKLSRKEIESVNFKYAELNDMMKKYDPKKLRDGFNMLEDGEEIFYISNPALGLWAFRDRFGNK
;
A
#
# COMPACT_ATOMS: atom_id res chain seq x y z
N ASN A 1 -2.47 2.62 -3.50
CA ASN A 1 -1.05 2.73 -3.91
C ASN A 1 -0.33 3.99 -3.50
N LYS A 2 -0.87 5.20 -3.74
CA LYS A 2 -0.21 6.46 -3.32
C LYS A 2 0.16 6.46 -1.83
N SER A 3 -0.72 5.94 -0.99
CA SER A 3 -0.47 5.66 0.44
C SER A 3 0.81 4.86 0.70
N ILE A 4 1.08 3.82 -0.09
CA ILE A 4 2.20 2.92 0.11
C ILE A 4 3.51 3.59 -0.31
N TYR A 5 3.62 3.97 -1.58
CA TYR A 5 4.93 4.41 -2.09
C TYR A 5 5.38 5.75 -1.54
N ARG A 6 4.46 6.60 -1.05
CA ARG A 6 4.83 7.87 -0.44
C ARG A 6 5.16 7.76 1.04
N SER A 7 4.63 6.76 1.75
CA SER A 7 4.90 6.54 3.18
C SER A 7 5.99 5.51 3.48
N ARG A 8 6.36 4.67 2.51
CA ARG A 8 7.34 3.56 2.68
C ARG A 8 8.70 3.94 3.27
N MET A 9 9.09 5.22 3.21
CA MET A 9 10.35 5.69 3.79
C MET A 9 10.21 6.10 5.26
N ALA A 10 9.00 6.32 5.75
CA ALA A 10 8.71 6.59 7.16
C ALA A 10 8.48 5.30 7.97
N ILE A 11 8.25 4.17 7.30
CA ILE A 11 7.92 2.90 7.95
C ILE A 11 9.20 2.11 8.25
N ALA A 12 9.37 1.73 9.51
CA ALA A 12 10.43 0.84 9.98
C ALA A 12 10.27 -0.59 9.44
N ASP A 13 11.36 -1.34 9.41
CA ASP A 13 11.28 -2.76 9.05
C ASP A 13 10.52 -3.53 10.14
N GLY A 14 9.63 -4.44 9.74
CA GLY A 14 8.66 -5.10 10.62
C GLY A 14 7.43 -4.25 10.96
N GLY A 15 7.35 -3.00 10.49
CA GLY A 15 6.21 -2.13 10.72
C GLY A 15 4.94 -2.54 9.96
N GLU A 16 3.85 -1.81 10.18
CA GLU A 16 2.58 -2.00 9.51
C GLU A 16 2.05 -0.70 8.89
N LEU A 17 1.53 -0.81 7.67
CA LEU A 17 0.74 0.22 7.02
C LEU A 17 -0.69 -0.26 6.88
N ILE A 18 -1.62 0.45 7.53
CA ILE A 18 -3.06 0.23 7.37
C ILE A 18 -3.61 1.27 6.40
N VAL A 19 -4.30 0.82 5.35
CA VAL A 19 -4.92 1.69 4.35
C VAL A 19 -6.43 1.58 4.44
N LEU A 20 -7.08 2.64 4.92
CA LEU A 20 -8.54 2.78 4.89
C LEU A 20 -8.97 3.31 3.50
N GLY A 21 -9.60 2.46 2.69
CA GLY A 21 -9.91 2.74 1.29
C GLY A 21 -11.38 2.57 0.92
N PRO A 22 -12.31 3.37 1.48
CA PRO A 22 -13.76 3.23 1.22
C PRO A 22 -14.16 3.34 -0.26
N GLY A 23 -13.43 4.15 -1.04
CA GLY A 23 -13.68 4.34 -2.47
C GLY A 23 -12.89 3.42 -3.40
N VAL A 24 -12.02 2.54 -2.87
CA VAL A 24 -11.12 1.74 -3.70
C VAL A 24 -11.87 0.56 -4.32
N ARG A 25 -11.84 0.50 -5.66
CA ARG A 25 -12.48 -0.52 -6.50
C ARG A 25 -11.54 -1.21 -7.49
N GLU A 26 -10.34 -0.67 -7.65
CA GLU A 26 -9.33 -1.12 -8.62
C GLU A 26 -7.93 -0.80 -8.08
N PHE A 27 -6.94 -1.54 -8.53
CA PHE A 27 -5.54 -1.38 -8.19
C PHE A 27 -4.80 -0.48 -9.18
N GLY A 28 -5.20 -0.50 -10.45
CA GLY A 28 -4.69 0.38 -11.51
C GLY A 28 -5.81 1.25 -12.09
N GLU A 29 -5.51 2.51 -12.42
CA GLU A 29 -6.48 3.41 -13.08
C GLU A 29 -6.75 3.00 -14.53
N ASP A 30 -5.76 2.37 -15.19
CA ASP A 30 -5.92 1.73 -16.49
C ASP A 30 -6.35 0.26 -16.32
N PRO A 31 -7.41 -0.21 -17.01
CA PRO A 31 -7.89 -1.59 -16.90
C PRO A 31 -6.85 -2.67 -17.26
N GLY A 32 -5.92 -2.38 -18.18
CA GLY A 32 -4.84 -3.29 -18.55
C GLY A 32 -3.83 -3.45 -17.42
N ILE A 33 -3.43 -2.32 -16.82
CA ILE A 33 -2.56 -2.31 -15.63
C ILE A 33 -3.26 -3.02 -14.45
N ASP A 34 -4.54 -2.74 -14.20
CA ASP A 34 -5.31 -3.40 -13.13
C ASP A 34 -5.33 -4.92 -13.30
N LYS A 35 -5.60 -5.41 -14.52
CA LYS A 35 -5.57 -6.84 -14.84
C LYS A 35 -4.20 -7.47 -14.57
N LEU A 36 -3.11 -6.81 -14.95
CA LEU A 36 -1.75 -7.31 -14.72
C LEU A 36 -1.41 -7.33 -13.23
N ILE A 37 -1.80 -6.32 -12.47
CA ILE A 37 -1.61 -6.29 -11.01
C ILE A 37 -2.39 -7.44 -10.35
N ARG A 38 -3.64 -7.68 -10.75
CA ARG A 38 -4.42 -8.82 -10.23
C ARG A 38 -3.81 -10.17 -10.57
N LYS A 39 -3.14 -10.28 -11.72
CA LYS A 39 -2.47 -11.50 -12.18
C LYS A 39 -1.18 -11.79 -11.41
N TYR A 40 -0.36 -10.76 -11.17
CA TYR A 40 1.01 -10.95 -10.66
C TYR A 40 1.21 -10.49 -9.21
N GLY A 41 0.36 -9.59 -8.73
CA GLY A 41 0.41 -9.03 -7.38
C GLY A 41 1.58 -8.09 -7.11
N TYR A 42 1.62 -7.53 -5.90
CA TYR A 42 2.74 -6.72 -5.43
C TYR A 42 3.80 -7.64 -4.79
N VAL A 43 4.80 -8.04 -5.58
CA VAL A 43 5.77 -9.10 -5.20
C VAL A 43 7.19 -8.60 -4.92
N GLY A 44 7.41 -7.29 -4.94
CA GLY A 44 8.75 -6.70 -4.74
C GLY A 44 9.62 -6.70 -5.99
N THR A 45 10.67 -5.89 -5.96
CA THR A 45 11.53 -5.59 -7.11
C THR A 45 12.19 -6.82 -7.71
N PRO A 46 12.89 -7.68 -6.94
CA PRO A 46 13.57 -8.84 -7.51
C PRO A 46 12.61 -9.75 -8.28
N LYS A 47 11.41 -9.99 -7.73
CA LYS A 47 10.42 -10.86 -8.35
C LYS A 47 9.75 -10.21 -9.56
N VAL A 48 9.43 -8.91 -9.52
CA VAL A 48 8.91 -8.20 -10.70
C VAL A 48 9.91 -8.26 -11.86
N LEU A 49 11.20 -8.05 -11.61
CA LEU A 49 12.23 -8.14 -12.66
C LEU A 49 12.35 -9.55 -13.26
N GLU A 50 12.19 -10.58 -12.43
CA GLU A 50 12.11 -11.97 -12.90
C GLU A 50 10.86 -12.19 -13.78
N LEU A 51 9.69 -11.73 -13.33
CA LEU A 51 8.43 -11.87 -14.06
C LEU A 51 8.47 -11.14 -15.41
N VAL A 52 9.07 -9.95 -15.47
CA VAL A 52 9.31 -9.23 -16.73
C VAL A 52 10.20 -10.06 -17.66
N ARG A 53 11.26 -10.71 -17.18
CA ARG A 53 12.09 -11.56 -18.06
C ARG A 53 11.33 -12.77 -18.60
N GLN A 54 10.41 -13.33 -17.83
CA GLN A 54 9.72 -14.58 -18.14
C GLN A 54 8.41 -14.41 -18.91
N ASN A 55 7.73 -13.25 -18.79
CA ASN A 55 6.38 -13.07 -19.32
C ASN A 55 6.30 -11.89 -20.29
N GLU A 56 5.86 -12.17 -21.51
CA GLU A 56 5.75 -11.17 -22.58
C GLU A 56 4.78 -10.04 -22.25
N ASP A 57 3.64 -10.36 -21.64
CA ASP A 57 2.63 -9.37 -21.26
C ASP A 57 3.17 -8.29 -20.31
N LEU A 58 4.10 -8.62 -19.41
CA LEU A 58 4.79 -7.63 -18.58
C LEU A 58 5.91 -6.89 -19.30
N ARG A 59 6.62 -7.52 -20.26
CA ARG A 59 7.63 -6.83 -21.08
C ARG A 59 7.02 -5.74 -21.93
N GLU A 60 5.83 -6.00 -22.46
CA GLU A 60 5.08 -5.03 -23.26
C GLU A 60 4.41 -3.95 -22.39
N ASN A 61 4.29 -4.17 -21.07
CA ASN A 61 3.61 -3.28 -20.13
C ASN A 61 4.52 -2.89 -18.94
N LEU A 62 5.68 -2.31 -19.22
CA LEU A 62 6.65 -1.91 -18.19
C LEU A 62 6.09 -0.89 -17.18
N SER A 63 5.06 -0.13 -17.53
CA SER A 63 4.32 0.75 -16.61
C SER A 63 3.65 -0.05 -15.48
N ALA A 64 3.07 -1.21 -15.79
CA ALA A 64 2.50 -2.10 -14.78
C ALA A 64 3.60 -2.69 -13.89
N ALA A 65 4.74 -3.08 -14.47
CA ALA A 65 5.91 -3.54 -13.70
C ALA A 65 6.41 -2.48 -12.70
N ALA A 66 6.60 -1.24 -13.16
CA ALA A 66 6.99 -0.13 -12.29
C ALA A 66 5.95 0.13 -11.19
N HIS A 67 4.67 0.05 -11.52
CA HIS A 67 3.59 0.23 -10.56
C HIS A 67 3.59 -0.86 -9.47
N MET A 68 3.80 -2.12 -9.83
CA MET A 68 3.92 -3.23 -8.87
C MET A 68 5.13 -3.05 -7.93
N ILE A 69 6.26 -2.55 -8.45
CA ILE A 69 7.44 -2.24 -7.63
C ILE A 69 7.11 -1.16 -6.60
N HIS A 70 6.55 -0.04 -7.06
CA HIS A 70 6.22 1.09 -6.19
C HIS A 70 5.18 0.73 -5.12
N GLY A 71 4.14 -0.04 -5.49
CA GLY A 71 3.08 -0.47 -4.59
C GLY A 71 3.46 -1.62 -3.66
N SER A 72 4.65 -2.20 -3.78
CA SER A 72 5.10 -3.26 -2.88
C SER A 72 5.79 -2.72 -1.62
N SER A 73 5.82 -3.54 -0.57
CA SER A 73 6.57 -3.24 0.65
C SER A 73 8.06 -3.58 0.56
N GLU A 74 8.51 -4.23 -0.53
CA GLU A 74 9.85 -4.83 -0.66
C GLU A 74 10.21 -5.76 0.51
N GLY A 75 9.21 -6.42 1.12
CA GLY A 75 9.41 -7.31 2.27
C GLY A 75 9.75 -6.59 3.57
N ARG A 76 9.71 -5.25 3.61
CA ARG A 76 10.12 -4.47 4.79
C ARG A 76 9.01 -4.32 5.82
N PHE A 77 7.76 -4.19 5.40
CA PHE A 77 6.61 -3.96 6.29
C PHE A 77 5.39 -4.70 5.74
N SER A 78 4.37 -4.90 6.57
CA SER A 78 3.10 -5.45 6.09
C SER A 78 2.13 -4.35 5.68
N ILE A 79 1.32 -4.63 4.66
CA ILE A 79 0.27 -3.73 4.18
C ILE A 79 -1.07 -4.40 4.44
N THR A 80 -1.87 -3.78 5.29
CA THR A 80 -3.26 -4.19 5.58
C THR A 80 -4.20 -3.23 4.86
N TYR A 81 -4.94 -3.76 3.88
CA TYR A 81 -5.85 -2.99 3.05
C TYR A 81 -7.28 -3.20 3.52
N CYS A 82 -8.00 -2.10 3.75
CA CYS A 82 -9.39 -2.09 4.18
C CYS A 82 -10.25 -1.48 3.06
N PRO A 83 -10.60 -2.27 2.02
CA PRO A 83 -11.31 -1.74 0.87
C PRO A 83 -12.81 -1.54 1.15
N GLY A 84 -13.44 -0.61 0.45
CA GLY A 84 -14.91 -0.48 0.45
C GLY A 84 -15.62 -1.24 -0.67
N LYS A 85 -14.93 -1.62 -1.74
CA LYS A 85 -15.54 -2.29 -2.92
C LYS A 85 -14.85 -3.58 -3.36
N LEU A 86 -13.53 -3.69 -3.14
CA LEU A 86 -12.78 -4.91 -3.44
C LEU A 86 -13.06 -6.00 -2.39
N SER A 87 -13.17 -7.24 -2.84
CA SER A 87 -13.33 -8.40 -1.95
C SER A 87 -12.01 -8.79 -1.28
N ARG A 88 -12.13 -9.55 -0.18
CA ARG A 88 -11.00 -10.18 0.50
C ARG A 88 -10.10 -10.96 -0.46
N LYS A 89 -10.69 -11.79 -1.33
CA LYS A 89 -9.96 -12.60 -2.30
C LYS A 89 -9.11 -11.75 -3.25
N GLU A 90 -9.64 -10.62 -3.70
CA GLU A 90 -8.92 -9.71 -4.59
C GLU A 90 -7.75 -9.00 -3.89
N ILE A 91 -7.94 -8.60 -2.62
CA ILE A 91 -6.87 -7.99 -1.82
C ILE A 91 -5.75 -9.01 -1.53
N GLU A 92 -6.12 -10.20 -1.09
CA GLU A 92 -5.14 -11.25 -0.77
C GLU A 92 -4.43 -11.76 -2.03
N SER A 93 -5.08 -11.79 -3.20
CA SER A 93 -4.44 -12.21 -4.46
C SER A 93 -3.29 -11.30 -4.91
N VAL A 94 -3.24 -10.06 -4.41
CA VAL A 94 -2.16 -9.11 -4.73
C VAL A 94 -1.09 -9.01 -3.63
N ASN A 95 -1.06 -9.95 -2.68
CA ASN A 95 -0.15 -10.01 -1.52
C ASN A 95 -0.34 -8.91 -0.48
N PHE A 96 -1.55 -8.36 -0.36
CA PHE A 96 -1.91 -7.53 0.79
C PHE A 96 -2.69 -8.34 1.83
N LYS A 97 -2.58 -7.94 3.09
CA LYS A 97 -3.50 -8.41 4.13
C LYS A 97 -4.83 -7.70 3.96
N TYR A 98 -5.92 -8.39 4.29
CA TYR A 98 -7.26 -7.83 4.25
C TYR A 98 -7.77 -7.59 5.68
N ALA A 99 -8.48 -6.47 5.87
CA ALA A 99 -9.30 -6.24 7.05
C ALA A 99 -10.64 -5.58 6.65
N GLU A 100 -11.69 -5.86 7.41
CA GLU A 100 -13.02 -5.29 7.20
C GLU A 100 -13.01 -3.78 7.45
N LEU A 101 -13.38 -3.00 6.43
CA LEU A 101 -13.34 -1.54 6.49
C LEU A 101 -14.15 -0.97 7.66
N ASN A 102 -15.35 -1.50 7.90
CA ASN A 102 -16.24 -0.97 8.93
C ASN A 102 -15.67 -1.18 10.34
N ASP A 103 -14.95 -2.27 10.58
CA ASP A 103 -14.35 -2.54 11.88
C ASP A 103 -13.10 -1.69 12.09
N MET A 104 -12.28 -1.57 11.05
CA MET A 104 -11.09 -0.72 11.07
C MET A 104 -11.45 0.76 11.21
N MET A 105 -12.56 1.23 10.62
CA MET A 105 -13.05 2.60 10.79
C MET A 105 -13.61 2.90 12.19
N LYS A 106 -14.04 1.89 12.96
CA LYS A 106 -14.43 2.10 14.37
C LYS A 106 -13.20 2.35 15.23
N LYS A 107 -12.13 1.58 15.00
CA LYS A 107 -10.86 1.69 15.74
C LYS A 107 -10.06 2.92 15.30
N TYR A 108 -9.90 3.13 14.00
CA TYR A 108 -9.11 4.19 13.39
C TYR A 108 -10.02 5.27 12.76
N ASP A 109 -10.91 5.87 13.55
CA ASP A 109 -11.93 6.82 13.06
C ASP A 109 -11.30 8.12 12.49
N PRO A 110 -11.34 8.35 11.16
CA PRO A 110 -10.77 9.54 10.52
C PRO A 110 -11.37 10.87 11.01
N LYS A 111 -12.56 10.86 11.62
CA LYS A 111 -13.21 12.06 12.16
C LYS A 111 -12.65 12.48 13.52
N LYS A 112 -12.00 11.56 14.23
CA LYS A 112 -11.41 11.79 15.56
C LYS A 112 -9.90 11.98 15.49
N LEU A 113 -9.24 11.30 14.56
CA LEU A 113 -7.79 11.33 14.40
C LEU A 113 -7.30 12.67 13.83
N ARG A 114 -6.09 13.04 14.22
CA ARG A 114 -5.37 14.22 13.71
C ARG A 114 -4.12 13.77 12.97
N ASP A 115 -3.71 14.50 11.94
CA ASP A 115 -2.47 14.19 11.23
C ASP A 115 -1.28 14.17 12.20
N GLY A 116 -0.45 13.11 12.10
CA GLY A 116 0.66 12.87 13.02
C GLY A 116 0.37 11.80 14.08
N PHE A 117 1.09 11.87 15.20
CA PHE A 117 0.97 10.87 16.28
C PHE A 117 -0.37 10.99 17.03
N ASN A 118 -1.02 9.85 17.28
CA ASN A 118 -2.21 9.72 18.09
C ASN A 118 -2.03 8.55 19.06
N MET A 119 -2.58 8.68 20.27
CA MET A 119 -2.73 7.59 21.23
C MET A 119 -4.19 7.15 21.20
N LEU A 120 -4.44 5.88 20.91
CA LEU A 120 -5.78 5.30 20.89
C LEU A 120 -6.28 4.98 22.32
N GLU A 121 -7.58 4.74 22.45
CA GLU A 121 -8.22 4.42 23.75
C GLU A 121 -7.67 3.12 24.36
N ASP A 122 -7.17 2.19 23.54
CA ASP A 122 -6.55 0.93 23.96
C ASP A 122 -5.04 1.06 24.25
N GLY A 123 -4.47 2.28 24.16
CA GLY A 123 -3.07 2.56 24.41
C GLY A 123 -2.13 2.29 23.23
N GLU A 124 -2.66 1.98 22.05
CA GLU A 124 -1.86 1.88 20.83
C GLU A 124 -1.45 3.28 20.33
N GLU A 125 -0.18 3.46 20.01
CA GLU A 125 0.32 4.67 19.35
C GLU A 125 0.38 4.48 17.83
N ILE A 126 -0.22 5.41 17.08
CA ILE A 126 -0.23 5.40 15.62
C ILE A 126 0.22 6.73 15.03
N PHE A 127 0.74 6.72 13.81
CA PHE A 127 0.93 7.91 12.99
C PHE A 127 -0.13 7.97 11.89
N TYR A 128 -1.04 8.93 11.97
CA TYR A 128 -2.15 9.08 11.04
C TYR A 128 -1.82 10.05 9.90
N ILE A 129 -2.23 9.68 8.68
CA ILE A 129 -2.08 10.48 7.46
C ILE A 129 -3.45 10.54 6.77
N SER A 130 -4.10 11.69 6.84
CA SER A 130 -5.43 11.94 6.26
C SER A 130 -5.42 11.94 4.73
N ASN A 131 -4.37 12.49 4.12
CA ASN A 131 -4.21 12.54 2.67
C ASN A 131 -2.78 12.19 2.23
N PRO A 132 -2.49 10.90 2.01
CA PRO A 132 -1.16 10.46 1.65
C PRO A 132 -0.75 10.79 0.20
N ALA A 133 -1.55 11.53 -0.56
CA ALA A 133 -1.16 12.00 -1.89
C ALA A 133 -0.42 13.35 -1.86
N LEU A 134 -0.54 14.14 -0.78
CA LEU A 134 -0.08 15.53 -0.71
C LEU A 134 1.41 15.72 -0.35
N GLY A 135 2.12 14.67 0.03
CA GLY A 135 3.48 14.78 0.57
C GLY A 135 4.37 13.58 0.27
N LEU A 136 5.58 13.59 0.81
CA LEU A 136 6.45 12.42 0.94
C LEU A 136 6.76 12.27 2.42
N TRP A 137 6.56 11.07 2.96
CA TRP A 137 6.80 10.80 4.38
C TRP A 137 8.05 9.95 4.49
N ALA A 138 9.06 10.50 5.15
CA ALA A 138 10.31 9.83 5.42
C ALA A 138 10.77 10.13 6.84
N PHE A 139 11.46 9.16 7.43
CA PHE A 139 12.20 9.40 8.66
C PHE A 139 13.36 10.37 8.40
N ARG A 140 13.58 11.33 9.30
CA ARG A 140 14.52 12.45 9.09
C ARG A 140 15.90 11.99 8.63
N ASP A 141 16.43 10.92 9.23
CA ASP A 141 17.77 10.43 8.93
C ASP A 141 17.89 9.78 7.54
N ARG A 142 16.76 9.49 6.88
CA ARG A 142 16.73 9.03 5.48
C ARG A 142 16.79 10.16 4.46
N PHE A 143 16.62 11.41 4.89
CA PHE A 143 16.87 12.58 4.05
C PHE A 143 18.36 13.02 4.07
N GLY A 144 19.18 12.42 4.95
CA GLY A 144 20.52 12.89 5.30
C GLY A 144 21.70 12.36 4.49
N ASN A 145 21.48 11.67 3.37
CA ASN A 145 22.55 11.30 2.45
C ASN A 145 22.32 11.97 1.09
N LYS A 146 22.77 13.23 0.99
CA LYS A 146 23.18 13.84 -0.28
C LYS A 146 24.67 14.14 -0.18
#